data_AF-G4RL66-F1
#
_entry.id   AF-G4RL66-F1
#
_cell.length_a   1.000
_cell.length_b   1.000
_cell.length_c   1.000
_cell.angle_alpha   90.00
_cell.angle_beta   90.00
_cell.angle_gamma   90.00
#
_symmetry.space_group_name_H-M   'P 1'
#
loop_
_entity.id
_entity.type
_entity.pdbx_description
1 polymer ?
#
loop_
_entity_poly.entity_id
_entity_poly.type
_entity_poly.pdbx_seq_one_letter_code
_entity_poly.pdbx_strand_id
1 'polypeptide(L)'
;MSDVPATEPIMDYLESMMERLEQWVKEQQRIINDLEAHGKGMEVADRLTLLYSAQAMLGYIGRVLKDFESWLSNPLVTAIMPLDMLRRLESMLREVAVKFIQVDIEHTSEYRDLLAKYAKEGRVPEVMTLYIMQRSGGQGPEGGRRRGGQETPRFF
;
A
#
# COMPACT_ATOMS: atom_id res chain seq x y z
N MET A 1 -36.46 -0.08 5.10
CA MET A 1 -37.11 -0.66 3.91
C MET A 1 -37.93 -1.85 4.39
N SER A 2 -39.10 -2.08 3.83
CA SER A 2 -39.89 -3.29 4.12
C SER A 2 -39.38 -4.43 3.25
N ASP A 3 -39.13 -5.59 3.85
CA ASP A 3 -38.69 -6.78 3.11
C ASP A 3 -39.82 -7.29 2.20
N VAL A 4 -39.44 -7.74 1.00
CA VAL A 4 -40.35 -8.31 0.00
C VAL A 4 -39.89 -9.75 -0.26
N PRO A 5 -40.80 -10.72 -0.44
CA PRO A 5 -40.41 -12.08 -0.79
C PRO A 5 -39.52 -12.14 -2.04
N ALA A 6 -38.43 -12.90 -1.99
CA ALA A 6 -37.53 -13.08 -3.11
C ALA A 6 -38.17 -13.97 -4.19
N THR A 7 -38.16 -13.51 -5.44
CA THR A 7 -38.53 -14.31 -6.61
C THR A 7 -37.39 -15.26 -6.99
N GLU A 8 -37.69 -16.33 -7.74
CA GLU A 8 -36.68 -17.29 -8.24
C GLU A 8 -35.48 -16.60 -8.94
N PRO A 9 -35.65 -15.60 -9.84
CA PRO A 9 -34.50 -14.88 -10.42
C PRO A 9 -33.64 -14.10 -9.42
N ILE A 10 -34.23 -13.65 -8.31
CA ILE A 10 -33.49 -12.97 -7.23
C ILE A 10 -32.68 -14.00 -6.45
N MET A 11 -33.25 -15.18 -6.19
CA MET A 11 -32.55 -16.28 -5.54
C MET A 11 -31.36 -16.74 -6.37
N ASP A 12 -31.53 -16.95 -7.68
CA ASP A 12 -30.43 -17.32 -8.59
C ASP A 12 -29.30 -16.28 -8.58
N TYR A 13 -29.67 -14.98 -8.57
CA TYR A 13 -28.70 -13.90 -8.48
C TYR A 13 -27.91 -13.92 -7.15
N LEU A 14 -28.61 -14.15 -6.04
CA LEU A 14 -28.01 -14.23 -4.70
C LEU A 14 -27.05 -15.43 -4.62
N GLU A 15 -27.46 -16.61 -5.09
CA GLU A 15 -26.61 -17.81 -5.14
C GLU A 15 -25.34 -17.58 -5.94
N SER A 16 -25.49 -17.04 -7.15
CA SER A 16 -24.35 -16.69 -8.01
C SER A 16 -23.43 -15.64 -7.38
N MET A 17 -23.98 -14.68 -6.63
CA MET A 17 -23.19 -13.69 -5.90
C MET A 17 -22.45 -14.30 -4.71
N MET A 18 -23.10 -15.16 -3.94
CA MET A 18 -22.47 -15.89 -2.83
C MET A 18 -21.29 -16.74 -3.33
N GLU A 19 -21.46 -17.47 -4.42
CA GLU A 19 -20.37 -18.26 -5.01
C GLU A 19 -19.17 -17.38 -5.40
N ARG A 20 -19.42 -16.25 -6.08
CA ARG A 20 -18.34 -15.30 -6.42
C ARG A 20 -17.62 -14.77 -5.19
N LEU A 21 -18.36 -14.45 -4.12
CA LEU A 21 -17.79 -13.96 -2.86
C LEU A 21 -16.95 -15.04 -2.18
N GLU A 22 -17.41 -16.29 -2.16
CA GLU A 22 -16.64 -17.42 -1.62
C GLU A 22 -15.33 -17.63 -2.38
N GLN A 23 -15.37 -17.58 -3.72
CA GLN A 23 -14.17 -17.70 -4.53
C GLN A 23 -13.20 -16.54 -4.28
N TRP A 24 -13.72 -15.32 -4.13
CA TRP A 24 -12.90 -14.18 -3.77
C TRP A 24 -12.21 -14.37 -2.41
N VAL A 25 -12.95 -14.80 -1.37
CA VAL A 25 -12.37 -15.07 -0.06
C VAL A 25 -11.28 -16.15 -0.13
N LYS A 26 -11.50 -17.23 -0.89
CA LYS A 26 -10.51 -18.29 -1.10
C LYS A 26 -9.24 -17.76 -1.76
N GLU A 27 -9.36 -16.90 -2.76
CA GLU A 27 -8.21 -16.28 -3.42
C GLU A 27 -7.44 -15.36 -2.48
N GLN A 28 -8.11 -14.54 -1.67
CA GLN A 28 -7.44 -13.71 -0.67
C GLN A 28 -6.69 -14.56 0.36
N GLN A 29 -7.26 -15.68 0.80
CA GLN A 29 -6.60 -16.59 1.73
C GLN A 29 -5.36 -17.26 1.11
N ARG A 30 -5.43 -17.60 -0.19
CA ARG A 30 -4.29 -18.13 -0.94
C ARG A 30 -3.14 -17.13 -0.97
N ILE A 31 -3.45 -15.86 -1.28
CA ILE A 31 -2.46 -14.78 -1.28
C ILE A 31 -1.81 -14.63 0.11
N ILE A 32 -2.59 -14.66 1.20
CA ILE A 32 -2.04 -14.60 2.56
C ILE A 32 -1.03 -15.73 2.80
N ASN A 33 -1.40 -16.97 2.48
CA ASN A 33 -0.54 -18.13 2.70
C ASN A 33 0.77 -18.02 1.88
N ASP A 34 0.68 -17.55 0.64
CA ASP A 34 1.84 -17.35 -0.24
C ASP A 34 2.78 -16.28 0.34
N LEU A 35 2.23 -15.17 0.86
CA LEU A 35 3.00 -14.09 1.48
C LEU A 35 3.68 -14.53 2.79
N GLU A 36 3.00 -15.31 3.62
CA GLU A 36 3.57 -15.87 4.86
C GLU A 36 4.70 -16.86 4.58
N ALA A 37 4.54 -17.72 3.57
CA ALA A 37 5.58 -18.65 3.13
C ALA A 37 6.80 -17.90 2.58
N HIS A 38 6.57 -16.83 1.79
CA HIS A 38 7.62 -15.97 1.26
C HIS A 38 8.43 -15.28 2.36
N GLY A 39 7.78 -14.84 3.44
CA GLY A 39 8.42 -14.16 4.58
C GLY A 39 9.60 -14.94 5.18
N LYS A 40 9.51 -16.27 5.28
CA LYS A 40 10.59 -17.12 5.79
C LYS A 40 11.85 -17.09 4.92
N GLY A 41 11.68 -16.95 3.60
CA GLY A 41 12.82 -16.85 2.67
C GLY A 41 13.57 -15.52 2.78
N MET A 42 12.93 -14.49 3.32
CA MET A 42 13.52 -13.15 3.41
C MET A 42 14.51 -12.99 4.56
N GLU A 43 14.53 -13.91 5.54
CA GLU A 43 15.47 -13.87 6.66
C GLU A 43 16.94 -13.98 6.23
N VAL A 44 17.19 -14.63 5.09
CA VAL A 44 18.54 -14.86 4.53
C VAL A 44 18.75 -14.15 3.19
N ALA A 45 17.82 -13.26 2.80
CA ALA A 45 17.85 -12.60 1.50
C ALA A 45 18.91 -11.50 1.42
N ASP A 46 19.50 -11.32 0.24
CA ASP A 46 20.39 -10.20 -0.04
C ASP A 46 19.63 -8.87 -0.14
N ARG A 47 20.39 -7.77 -0.17
CA ARG A 47 19.85 -6.39 -0.23
C ARG A 47 18.92 -6.16 -1.41
N LEU A 48 19.27 -6.64 -2.60
CA LEU A 48 18.47 -6.42 -3.81
C LEU A 48 17.15 -7.20 -3.74
N THR A 49 17.22 -8.44 -3.25
CA THR A 49 16.06 -9.30 -3.03
C THR A 49 15.10 -8.68 -2.01
N LEU A 50 15.60 -8.16 -0.90
CA LEU A 50 14.78 -7.45 0.11
C LEU A 50 14.09 -6.21 -0.49
N LEU A 51 14.80 -5.43 -1.30
CA LEU A 51 14.24 -4.24 -1.95
C LEU A 51 13.08 -4.61 -2.90
N TYR A 52 13.29 -5.60 -3.77
CA TYR A 52 12.24 -6.06 -4.68
C TYR A 52 11.06 -6.69 -3.95
N SER A 53 11.33 -7.43 -2.87
CA SER A 53 10.27 -7.97 -2.01
C SER A 53 9.40 -6.85 -1.42
N ALA A 54 10.01 -5.80 -0.87
CA ALA A 54 9.28 -4.64 -0.34
C ALA A 54 8.43 -3.94 -1.41
N GLN A 55 8.96 -3.76 -2.62
CA GLN A 55 8.22 -3.21 -3.75
C GLN A 55 7.04 -4.11 -4.17
N ALA A 56 7.23 -5.43 -4.17
CA ALA A 56 6.17 -6.38 -4.45
C ALA A 56 5.05 -6.32 -3.39
N MET A 57 5.39 -6.17 -2.10
CA MET A 57 4.40 -6.01 -1.03
C MET A 57 3.50 -4.79 -1.26
N LEU A 58 4.08 -3.66 -1.64
CA LEU A 58 3.30 -2.46 -2.02
C LEU A 58 2.36 -2.75 -3.20
N GLY A 59 2.81 -3.53 -4.19
CA GLY A 59 1.99 -3.97 -5.31
C GLY A 59 0.81 -4.84 -4.89
N TYR A 60 1.01 -5.80 -3.98
CA TYR A 60 -0.07 -6.62 -3.43
C TYR A 60 -1.08 -5.78 -2.66
N ILE A 61 -0.61 -4.91 -1.77
CA ILE A 61 -1.47 -4.00 -1.01
C ILE A 61 -2.27 -3.11 -1.95
N GLY A 62 -1.63 -2.48 -2.94
CA GLY A 62 -2.29 -1.60 -3.90
C GLY A 62 -3.38 -2.30 -4.71
N ARG A 63 -3.16 -3.56 -5.10
CA ARG A 63 -4.17 -4.37 -5.80
C ARG A 63 -5.39 -4.63 -4.92
N VAL A 64 -5.17 -5.09 -3.68
CA VAL A 64 -6.26 -5.37 -2.73
C VAL A 64 -7.06 -4.10 -2.43
N LEU A 65 -6.38 -2.96 -2.22
CA LEU A 65 -7.06 -1.67 -2.01
C LEU A 65 -7.97 -1.30 -3.17
N LYS A 66 -7.50 -1.44 -4.41
CA LYS A 66 -8.27 -1.12 -5.61
C LYS A 66 -9.51 -2.03 -5.76
N ASP A 67 -9.34 -3.33 -5.56
CA ASP A 67 -10.44 -4.29 -5.66
C ASP A 67 -11.49 -4.03 -4.56
N PHE A 68 -11.02 -3.68 -3.36
CA PHE A 68 -11.89 -3.35 -2.24
C PHE A 68 -12.63 -2.03 -2.42
N GLU A 69 -11.97 -1.00 -2.96
CA GLU A 69 -12.62 0.27 -3.34
C GLU A 69 -13.70 0.06 -4.40
N SER A 70 -13.43 -0.78 -5.41
CA SER A 70 -14.40 -1.16 -6.44
C SER A 70 -15.65 -1.82 -5.82
N TRP A 71 -15.44 -2.72 -4.86
CA TRP A 71 -16.53 -3.36 -4.11
C TRP A 71 -17.37 -2.35 -3.32
N LEU A 72 -16.73 -1.42 -2.60
CA LEU A 72 -17.42 -0.37 -1.86
C LEU A 72 -18.07 0.69 -2.74
N SER A 73 -17.69 0.76 -4.01
CA SER A 73 -18.33 1.63 -5.01
C SER A 73 -19.61 1.03 -5.60
N ASN A 74 -19.91 -0.26 -5.34
CA ASN A 74 -21.12 -0.90 -5.82
C ASN A 74 -22.36 -0.41 -5.02
N PRO A 75 -23.36 0.24 -5.67
CA PRO A 75 -24.53 0.78 -4.99
C PRO A 75 -25.39 -0.28 -4.32
N LEU A 76 -25.47 -1.49 -4.90
CA LEU A 76 -26.25 -2.58 -4.31
C LEU A 76 -25.62 -3.04 -2.99
N VAL A 77 -24.30 -3.22 -2.99
CA VAL A 77 -23.53 -3.61 -1.80
C VAL A 77 -23.70 -2.57 -0.70
N THR A 78 -23.49 -1.30 -1.01
CA THR A 78 -23.60 -0.22 -0.02
C THR A 78 -25.01 0.04 0.47
N ALA A 79 -26.03 -0.17 -0.38
CA ALA A 79 -27.43 -0.01 0.01
C ALA A 79 -27.92 -1.07 0.99
N ILE A 80 -27.40 -2.31 0.92
CA ILE A 80 -27.85 -3.42 1.77
C ILE A 80 -26.96 -3.66 2.98
N MET A 81 -25.74 -3.10 3.03
CA MET A 81 -24.85 -3.24 4.18
C MET A 81 -25.45 -2.57 5.43
N PRO A 82 -25.64 -3.31 6.54
CA PRO A 82 -26.09 -2.74 7.80
C PRO A 82 -25.09 -1.73 8.40
N LEU A 83 -25.60 -0.77 9.17
CA LEU A 83 -24.77 0.29 9.77
C LEU A 83 -23.68 -0.27 10.71
N ASP A 84 -23.97 -1.33 11.46
CA ASP A 84 -22.99 -1.99 12.33
C ASP A 84 -21.86 -2.65 11.53
N MET A 85 -22.17 -3.21 10.36
CA MET A 85 -21.18 -3.75 9.42
C MET A 85 -20.26 -2.63 8.90
N LEU A 86 -20.83 -1.49 8.50
CA LEU A 86 -20.06 -0.32 8.06
C LEU A 86 -19.16 0.24 9.18
N ARG A 87 -19.65 0.31 10.42
CA ARG A 87 -18.85 0.76 11.58
C ARG A 87 -17.67 -0.15 11.86
N ARG A 88 -17.88 -1.48 11.83
CA ARG A 88 -16.79 -2.45 11.96
C ARG A 88 -15.78 -2.29 10.84
N LEU A 89 -16.26 -2.18 9.61
CA LEU A 89 -15.42 -2.02 8.43
C LEU A 89 -14.54 -0.76 8.52
N GLU A 90 -15.13 0.38 8.84
CA GLU A 90 -14.40 1.64 9.01
C GLU A 90 -13.31 1.52 10.08
N SER A 91 -13.62 0.92 11.24
CA SER A 91 -12.62 0.75 12.30
C SER A 91 -11.45 -0.11 11.86
N MET A 92 -11.71 -1.23 11.19
CA MET A 92 -10.66 -2.11 10.67
C MET A 92 -9.78 -1.40 9.64
N LEU A 93 -10.39 -0.67 8.69
CA LEU A 93 -9.66 0.08 7.67
C LEU A 93 -8.83 1.21 8.29
N ARG A 94 -9.36 1.91 9.29
CA ARG A 94 -8.64 2.95 10.02
C ARG A 94 -7.41 2.38 10.72
N GLU A 95 -7.52 1.22 11.36
CA GLU A 95 -6.38 0.55 12.01
C GLU A 95 -5.28 0.18 10.99
N VAL A 96 -5.66 -0.36 9.84
CA VAL A 96 -4.72 -0.67 8.75
C VAL A 96 -4.05 0.60 8.22
N ALA A 97 -4.82 1.67 7.99
CA ALA A 97 -4.30 2.95 7.50
C ALA A 97 -3.30 3.57 8.49
N VAL A 98 -3.61 3.56 9.78
CA VAL A 98 -2.69 4.03 10.83
C VAL A 98 -1.40 3.22 10.82
N LYS A 99 -1.48 1.88 10.79
CA LYS A 99 -0.29 1.01 10.74
C LYS A 99 0.55 1.28 9.50
N PHE A 100 -0.07 1.44 8.34
CA PHE A 100 0.66 1.71 7.10
C PHE A 100 1.37 3.06 7.13
N ILE A 101 0.74 4.11 7.66
CA ILE A 101 1.35 5.42 7.86
C ILE A 101 2.51 5.35 8.87
N GLN A 102 2.38 4.55 9.94
CA GLN A 102 3.45 4.34 10.90
C GLN A 102 4.70 3.72 10.24
N VAL A 103 4.52 2.72 9.35
CA VAL A 103 5.61 2.13 8.58
C VAL A 103 6.34 3.18 7.73
N ASP A 104 5.60 4.06 7.06
CA ASP A 104 6.18 5.15 6.27
C ASP A 104 6.98 6.15 7.13
N ILE A 105 6.41 6.55 8.27
CA ILE A 105 7.06 7.46 9.21
C ILE A 105 8.36 6.86 9.76
N GLU A 106 8.32 5.60 10.17
CA GLU A 106 9.48 4.88 10.72
C GLU A 106 10.59 4.80 9.68
N HIS A 107 10.30 4.24 8.50
CA HIS A 107 11.31 4.06 7.46
C HIS A 107 11.88 5.39 6.95
N THR A 108 11.03 6.39 6.73
CA THR A 108 11.46 7.72 6.28
C THR A 108 12.32 8.42 7.34
N SER A 109 11.99 8.25 8.61
CA SER A 109 12.79 8.80 9.71
C SER A 109 14.15 8.13 9.83
N GLU A 110 14.21 6.80 9.73
CA GLU A 110 15.48 6.06 9.70
C GLU A 110 16.37 6.51 8.54
N TYR A 111 15.79 6.67 7.36
CA TYR A 111 16.53 7.12 6.19
C TYR A 111 17.03 8.55 6.34
N ARG A 112 16.21 9.47 6.88
CA ARG A 112 16.65 10.83 7.24
C ARG A 112 17.84 10.79 8.20
N ASP A 113 17.79 9.96 9.23
CA ASP A 113 18.85 9.87 10.25
C ASP A 113 20.15 9.29 9.66
N LEU A 114 20.04 8.33 8.73
CA LEU A 114 21.17 7.85 7.94
C LEU A 114 21.83 8.97 7.12
N LEU A 115 21.04 9.80 6.44
CA LEU A 115 21.55 10.94 5.68
C LEU A 115 22.18 12.00 6.61
N ALA A 116 21.57 12.28 7.75
CA ALA A 116 22.11 13.20 8.75
C ALA A 116 23.46 12.72 9.28
N LYS A 117 23.65 11.41 9.47
CA LYS A 117 24.94 10.82 9.84
C LYS A 117 26.00 11.07 8.78
N TYR A 118 25.70 10.85 7.49
CA TYR A 118 26.63 11.14 6.41
C TYR A 118 27.02 12.62 6.35
N ALA A 119 26.04 13.52 6.50
CA ALA A 119 26.30 14.96 6.53
C ALA A 119 27.21 15.36 7.70
N LYS A 120 26.96 14.81 8.90
CA LYS A 120 27.78 15.07 10.09
C LYS A 120 29.21 14.54 9.94
N GLU A 121 29.38 13.37 9.32
CA GLU A 121 30.69 12.76 9.08
C GLU A 121 31.44 13.37 7.89
N GLY A 122 30.80 14.24 7.10
CA GLY A 122 31.39 14.84 5.91
C GLY A 122 31.72 13.84 4.80
N ARG A 123 31.07 12.66 4.80
CA ARG A 123 31.31 11.58 3.82
C ARG A 123 30.01 10.90 3.41
N VAL A 124 29.93 10.48 2.16
CA VAL A 124 28.78 9.75 1.58
C VAL A 124 29.27 8.49 0.86
N PRO A 125 28.40 7.48 0.64
CA PRO A 125 28.71 6.36 -0.25
C PRO A 125 29.00 6.84 -1.68
N GLU A 126 29.98 6.23 -2.35
CA GLU A 126 30.40 6.61 -3.71
C GLU A 126 29.23 6.62 -4.72
N VAL A 127 28.33 5.64 -4.62
CA VAL A 127 27.13 5.56 -5.47
C VAL A 127 26.26 6.81 -5.39
N MET A 128 26.19 7.47 -4.23
CA MET A 128 25.42 8.70 -4.06
C MET A 128 26.08 9.86 -4.82
N THR A 129 27.41 9.96 -4.76
CA THR A 129 28.19 10.95 -5.51
C THR A 129 27.99 10.77 -7.01
N LEU A 130 28.13 9.54 -7.52
CA LEU A 130 27.94 9.21 -8.93
C LEU A 130 26.53 9.57 -9.41
N TYR A 131 25.50 9.20 -8.63
CA TYR A 131 24.11 9.53 -8.93
C TYR A 131 23.86 11.05 -9.01
N ILE A 132 24.33 11.80 -8.01
CA ILE A 132 24.16 13.26 -7.97
C ILE A 132 24.91 13.91 -9.13
N MET A 133 26.13 13.49 -9.44
CA MET A 133 26.91 14.04 -10.57
C MET A 133 26.22 13.77 -11.91
N GLN A 134 25.66 12.56 -12.11
CA GLN A 134 24.89 12.23 -13.31
C GLN A 134 23.63 13.09 -13.45
N ARG A 135 22.93 13.40 -12.34
CA ARG A 135 21.77 14.31 -12.34
C ARG A 135 22.15 15.79 -12.46
N SER A 136 23.26 16.21 -11.87
CA SER A 136 23.72 17.61 -11.82
C SER A 136 24.46 18.03 -13.09
N GLY A 137 24.97 17.07 -13.88
CA GLY A 137 25.59 17.34 -15.19
C GLY A 137 24.65 17.97 -16.22
N GLY A 138 23.36 18.12 -15.93
CA GLY A 138 22.37 18.81 -16.76
C GLY A 138 21.94 20.21 -16.29
N GLN A 139 22.34 20.68 -15.10
CA GLN A 139 22.00 22.03 -14.61
C GLN A 139 23.20 22.64 -13.88
N GLY A 140 23.72 23.73 -14.47
CA GLY A 140 24.81 24.52 -13.89
C GLY A 140 24.43 25.20 -12.55
N PRO A 141 25.37 25.92 -11.92
CA PRO A 141 25.30 26.32 -10.51
C PRO A 141 24.21 27.35 -10.12
N GLU A 142 23.29 27.73 -11.01
CA GLU A 142 22.46 28.94 -10.84
C GLU A 142 20.99 28.70 -10.40
N GLY A 143 20.57 27.46 -10.12
CA GLY A 143 19.18 27.17 -9.76
C GLY A 143 18.78 27.37 -8.28
N GLY A 144 19.74 27.65 -7.39
CA GLY A 144 19.62 27.39 -5.95
C GLY A 144 18.72 28.31 -5.10
N ARG A 145 17.88 29.18 -5.67
CA ARG A 145 17.01 30.05 -4.86
C ARG A 145 15.62 30.21 -5.47
N ARG A 146 14.70 29.29 -5.13
CA ARG A 146 13.26 29.57 -4.87
C ARG A 146 12.49 28.25 -4.72
N ARG A 147 12.17 27.88 -3.47
CA ARG A 147 10.79 27.59 -3.02
C ARG A 147 10.78 27.19 -1.54
N GLY A 148 10.47 28.17 -0.70
CA GLY A 148 9.97 27.94 0.65
C GLY A 148 8.49 27.60 0.57
N GLY A 149 8.19 26.32 0.36
CA GLY A 149 6.91 25.70 0.70
C GLY A 149 7.26 24.39 1.38
N GLN A 150 6.42 23.89 2.28
CA GLN A 150 6.53 22.52 2.77
C GLN A 150 6.37 21.58 1.56
N GLU A 151 7.47 21.30 0.87
CA GLU A 151 7.55 20.27 -0.14
C GLU A 151 7.67 18.96 0.62
N THR A 152 6.55 18.26 0.75
CA THR A 152 6.59 16.82 0.96
C THR A 152 7.57 16.25 -0.06
N PRO A 153 8.60 15.48 0.34
CA PRO A 153 9.57 14.95 -0.60
C PRO A 153 8.82 14.21 -1.72
N ARG A 154 8.86 14.75 -2.94
CA ARG A 154 8.40 14.00 -4.10
C ARG A 154 9.53 13.05 -4.45
N PHE A 155 9.36 11.77 -4.10
CA PHE A 155 10.25 10.70 -4.56
C PHE A 155 9.98 10.33 -6.04
N PHE A 156 9.73 11.34 -6.89
CA PHE A 156 9.54 11.25 -8.34
C PHE A 156 10.25 12.41 -9.01
#